data_AF-A0A1F5U007-F1
#
_entry.id   AF-A0A1F5U007-F1
#
_cell.length_a   1.000
_cell.length_b   1.000
_cell.length_c   1.000
_cell.angle_alpha   90.00
_cell.angle_beta   90.00
_cell.angle_gamma   90.00
#
_symmetry.space_group_name_H-M   'P 1'
#
loop_
_entity.id
_entity.type
_entity.pdbx_description
1 polymer ?
#
loop_
_entity_poly.entity_id
_entity_poly.type
_entity_poly.pdbx_seq_one_letter_code
_entity_poly.pdbx_strand_id
1 'polypeptide(L)'
;MQIPFIPVIDSVNLAFHEAGHIFFALFSVEFLTSAGGTLFQLIFPLSAVIYFHRKEQHLSSMVTLVWFGENFLNIGTYMKDALKLELPLVGGGLHDWTYMFGELGVITKCEKIGNFTYFLGFAIMLYALFEITYTLYRRNKAGD
;
A
#
# COMPACT_ATOMS: atom_id res chain seq x y z
N MET A 1 15.21 -2.24 7.94
CA MET A 1 14.27 -2.66 8.99
C MET A 1 12.98 -3.04 8.31
N GLN A 2 12.50 -4.26 8.51
CA GLN A 2 11.23 -4.75 7.98
C GLN A 2 10.20 -4.71 9.12
N ILE A 3 9.00 -4.22 8.84
CA ILE A 3 7.90 -4.28 9.82
C ILE A 3 7.40 -5.73 9.85
N PRO A 4 7.16 -6.31 11.03
CA PRO A 4 6.58 -7.64 11.12
C PRO A 4 5.18 -7.65 10.52
N PHE A 5 4.79 -8.77 9.92
CA PHE A 5 3.46 -8.97 9.37
C PHE A 5 2.39 -8.72 10.45
N ILE A 6 1.44 -7.85 10.15
CA ILE A 6 0.30 -7.50 10.99
C ILE A 6 -0.88 -8.37 10.52
N PRO A 7 -1.27 -9.41 11.29
CA PRO A 7 -2.09 -10.51 10.76
C PRO A 7 -3.37 -10.13 10.06
N VAL A 8 -4.09 -9.12 10.54
CA VAL A 8 -5.40 -8.74 9.98
C VAL A 8 -5.25 -7.83 8.77
N ILE A 9 -4.52 -6.73 8.90
CA ILE A 9 -4.44 -5.71 7.85
C ILE A 9 -3.65 -6.21 6.64
N ASP A 10 -2.54 -6.93 6.87
CA ASP A 10 -1.71 -7.43 5.79
C ASP A 10 -2.38 -8.58 5.05
N SER A 11 -3.16 -9.42 5.74
CA SER A 11 -3.97 -10.46 5.07
C SER A 11 -5.05 -9.85 4.18
N VAL A 12 -5.67 -8.74 4.61
CA VAL A 12 -6.67 -8.03 3.79
C VAL A 12 -6.01 -7.35 2.58
N ASN A 13 -4.87 -6.68 2.79
CA ASN A 13 -4.09 -6.08 1.70
C ASN A 13 -3.69 -7.15 0.67
N LEU A 14 -3.19 -8.30 1.15
CA LEU A 14 -2.80 -9.43 0.32
C LEU A 14 -3.99 -10.03 -0.44
N ALA A 15 -5.15 -10.19 0.22
CA ALA A 15 -6.36 -10.67 -0.45
C ALA A 15 -6.79 -9.72 -1.58
N PHE A 16 -6.70 -8.40 -1.38
CA PHE A 16 -6.94 -7.43 -2.44
C PHE A 16 -5.87 -7.46 -3.53
N HIS A 17 -4.60 -7.70 -3.17
CA HIS A 17 -3.53 -7.86 -4.14
C HIS A 17 -3.81 -9.05 -5.08
N GLU A 18 -4.11 -10.22 -4.53
CA GLU A 18 -4.42 -11.40 -5.36
C GLU A 18 -5.69 -11.21 -6.21
N ALA A 19 -6.72 -10.58 -5.64
CA ALA A 19 -7.93 -10.23 -6.39
C ALA A 19 -7.65 -9.26 -7.55
N GLY A 20 -6.65 -8.38 -7.39
CA GLY A 20 -6.21 -7.44 -8.41
C GLY A 20 -5.66 -8.15 -9.64
N HIS A 21 -4.82 -9.17 -9.47
CA HIS A 21 -4.34 -9.99 -10.59
C HIS A 21 -5.50 -10.59 -11.38
N ILE A 22 -6.48 -11.17 -10.69
CA ILE A 22 -7.65 -11.79 -11.35
C ILE A 22 -8.46 -10.74 -12.13
N PHE A 23 -8.70 -9.58 -11.53
CA PHE A 23 -9.47 -8.51 -12.16
C PHE A 23 -8.74 -7.96 -13.40
N PHE A 24 -7.45 -7.68 -13.28
CA PHE A 24 -6.69 -7.08 -14.37
C PHE A 24 -6.26 -8.07 -15.46
N ALA A 25 -6.24 -9.38 -15.16
CA ALA A 25 -6.05 -10.42 -16.17
C ALA A 25 -7.14 -10.39 -17.26
N LEU A 26 -8.34 -9.88 -16.95
CA LEU A 26 -9.44 -9.72 -17.93
C LEU A 26 -9.07 -8.83 -19.11
N PHE A 27 -8.10 -7.93 -18.95
CA PHE A 27 -7.62 -7.06 -20.03
C PHE A 27 -6.54 -7.71 -20.89
N SER A 28 -6.07 -8.92 -20.55
CA SER A 28 -5.07 -9.69 -21.31
C SER A 28 -3.76 -8.93 -21.58
N VAL A 29 -3.39 -8.00 -20.70
CA VAL A 29 -2.10 -7.30 -20.72
C VAL A 29 -1.30 -7.75 -19.49
N GLU A 30 -0.20 -8.44 -19.71
CA GLU A 30 0.59 -9.06 -18.65
C GLU A 30 1.14 -8.03 -17.66
N PHE A 31 1.74 -6.94 -18.16
CA PHE A 31 2.19 -5.83 -17.31
C PHE A 31 1.09 -5.24 -16.44
N LEU A 32 -0.11 -5.08 -17.00
CA LEU A 32 -1.26 -4.59 -16.24
C LEU A 32 -1.75 -5.62 -15.22
N THR A 33 -1.63 -6.91 -15.53
CA THR A 33 -1.98 -8.00 -14.62
C THR A 33 -1.04 -8.02 -13.42
N SER A 34 0.28 -7.95 -13.62
CA SER A 34 1.27 -7.88 -12.54
C SER A 34 1.14 -6.58 -11.72
N ALA A 35 0.97 -5.44 -12.39
CA ALA A 35 0.71 -4.18 -11.69
C ALA A 35 -0.63 -4.21 -10.94
N GLY A 36 -1.58 -5.01 -11.44
CA GLY A 36 -2.95 -5.12 -10.98
C GLY A 36 -3.07 -5.46 -9.52
N GLY A 37 -2.21 -6.32 -8.97
CA GLY A 37 -2.23 -6.63 -7.55
C GLY A 37 -1.95 -5.40 -6.69
N THR A 38 -0.86 -4.67 -7.00
CA THR A 38 -0.55 -3.43 -6.27
C THR A 38 -1.58 -2.33 -6.49
N LEU A 39 -2.12 -2.19 -7.70
CA LEU A 39 -3.16 -1.22 -7.99
C LEU A 39 -4.41 -1.49 -7.16
N PHE A 40 -4.87 -2.74 -7.12
CA PHE A 40 -6.11 -3.10 -6.45
C PHE A 40 -5.99 -2.98 -4.93
N GLN A 41 -4.88 -3.41 -4.33
CA GLN A 41 -4.67 -3.22 -2.88
C GLN A 41 -4.66 -1.74 -2.46
N LEU A 42 -4.27 -0.82 -3.34
CA LEU A 42 -4.28 0.62 -3.07
C LEU A 42 -5.64 1.29 -3.33
N ILE A 43 -6.41 0.82 -4.32
CA ILE A 43 -7.70 1.41 -4.69
C ILE A 43 -8.71 1.35 -3.54
N PHE A 44 -8.76 0.24 -2.79
CA PHE A 44 -9.70 0.08 -1.67
C PHE A 44 -9.49 1.08 -0.53
N PRO A 45 -8.32 1.15 0.13
CA PRO A 45 -8.07 2.14 1.16
C PRO A 45 -8.23 3.57 0.63
N LEU A 46 -7.78 3.84 -0.59
CA LEU A 46 -7.96 5.16 -1.21
C LEU A 46 -9.43 5.53 -1.40
N SER A 47 -10.26 4.58 -1.83
CA SER A 47 -11.70 4.79 -1.98
C SER A 47 -12.37 5.11 -0.64
N ALA A 48 -11.91 4.48 0.45
CA ALA A 48 -12.40 4.75 1.80
C ALA A 48 -11.99 6.16 2.27
N VAL A 49 -10.74 6.57 2.01
CA VAL A 49 -10.26 7.94 2.26
C VAL A 49 -11.15 8.95 1.55
N ILE A 50 -11.36 8.77 0.24
CA ILE A 50 -12.18 9.67 -0.58
C ILE A 50 -13.64 9.70 -0.08
N TYR A 51 -14.22 8.54 0.25
CA TYR A 51 -15.58 8.44 0.76
C TYR A 51 -15.76 9.24 2.05
N PHE A 52 -14.92 9.00 3.06
CA PHE A 52 -15.02 9.68 4.35
C PHE A 52 -14.72 11.17 4.26
N HIS A 53 -13.76 11.56 3.41
CA HIS A 53 -13.49 12.96 3.13
C HIS A 53 -14.72 13.67 2.55
N ARG A 54 -15.38 13.07 1.56
CA ARG A 54 -16.60 13.63 0.93
C ARG A 54 -17.81 13.67 1.86
N LYS A 55 -17.80 12.88 2.95
CA LYS A 55 -18.82 12.90 4.00
C LYS A 55 -18.49 13.83 5.15
N GLU A 56 -17.43 14.64 5.03
CA GLU A 56 -16.94 15.55 6.07
C GLU A 56 -16.56 14.82 7.38
N GLN A 57 -16.26 13.51 7.27
CA GLN A 57 -15.84 12.66 8.40
C GLN A 57 -14.31 12.65 8.50
N HIS A 58 -13.72 13.79 8.91
CA HIS A 58 -12.26 14.00 8.90
C HIS A 58 -11.46 12.91 9.62
N LEU A 59 -11.84 12.55 10.86
CA LEU A 59 -11.12 11.54 11.62
C LEU A 59 -11.15 10.17 10.93
N SER A 60 -12.30 9.76 10.40
CA SER A 60 -12.44 8.50 9.65
C SER A 60 -11.59 8.52 8.39
N SER A 61 -11.57 9.65 7.67
CA SER A 61 -10.71 9.83 6.50
C SER A 61 -9.23 9.66 6.83
N MET A 62 -8.77 10.23 7.95
CA MET A 62 -7.37 10.11 8.38
C MET A 62 -7.04 8.69 8.85
N VAL A 63 -7.96 8.00 9.54
CA VAL A 63 -7.75 6.59 9.92
C VAL A 63 -7.59 5.71 8.69
N THR A 64 -8.42 5.90 7.65
CA THR A 64 -8.26 5.17 6.39
C THR A 64 -7.00 5.61 5.61
N LEU A 65 -6.50 6.83 5.83
CA LEU A 65 -5.25 7.30 5.24
C LEU A 65 -4.04 6.62 5.89
N VAL A 66 -4.12 6.27 7.18
CA VAL A 66 -3.12 5.40 7.83
C VAL A 66 -3.09 4.04 7.15
N TRP A 67 -4.24 3.41 6.89
CA TRP A 67 -4.31 2.13 6.16
C TRP A 67 -3.75 2.25 4.73
N PHE A 68 -4.05 3.36 4.03
CA PHE A 68 -3.46 3.64 2.73
C PHE A 68 -1.93 3.75 2.79
N GLY A 69 -1.38 4.49 3.76
CA GLY A 69 0.07 4.63 3.94
C GLY A 69 0.77 3.33 4.37
N GLU A 70 0.10 2.50 5.17
CA GLU A 70 0.59 1.21 5.63
C GLU A 70 0.87 0.25 4.44
N ASN A 71 -0.01 0.23 3.43
CA ASN A 71 0.20 -0.55 2.20
C ASN A 71 1.56 -0.25 1.53
N PHE A 72 2.02 1.00 1.54
CA PHE A 72 3.30 1.38 0.93
C PHE A 72 4.51 0.78 1.65
N LEU A 73 4.38 0.43 2.93
CA LEU A 73 5.44 -0.22 3.69
C LEU A 73 5.62 -1.68 3.21
N ASN A 74 4.51 -2.38 3.01
CA ASN A 74 4.46 -3.72 2.43
C ASN A 74 4.93 -3.71 0.97
N ILE A 75 4.38 -2.82 0.14
CA ILE A 75 4.78 -2.67 -1.26
C ILE A 75 6.26 -2.32 -1.39
N GLY A 76 6.76 -1.35 -0.61
CA GLY A 76 8.17 -0.98 -0.63
C GLY A 76 9.07 -2.14 -0.23
N THR A 77 8.64 -2.99 0.72
CA THR A 77 9.34 -4.21 1.10
C THR A 77 9.35 -5.24 -0.02
N TYR A 78 8.21 -5.45 -0.67
CA TYR A 78 8.09 -6.35 -1.82
C TYR A 78 8.91 -5.88 -3.03
N MET A 79 8.93 -4.58 -3.32
CA MET A 79 9.79 -3.97 -4.35
C MET A 79 11.28 -4.21 -4.09
N LYS A 80 11.75 -4.07 -2.83
CA LYS A 80 13.16 -4.32 -2.47
C LYS A 80 13.57 -5.77 -2.73
N ASP A 81 12.63 -6.71 -2.59
CA ASP A 81 12.85 -8.13 -2.77
C ASP A 81 12.94 -8.58 -4.25
N ALA A 82 12.68 -7.68 -5.21
CA ALA A 82 12.58 -8.04 -6.63
C ALA A 82 13.81 -8.76 -7.24
N LEU A 83 15.00 -8.64 -6.64
CA LEU A 83 16.19 -9.40 -7.03
C LEU A 83 16.48 -10.61 -6.14
N LYS A 84 16.10 -10.55 -4.86
CA LYS A 84 16.46 -11.57 -3.86
C LYS A 84 15.46 -12.71 -3.81
N LEU A 85 14.19 -12.41 -4.07
CA LEU A 85 13.09 -13.38 -4.10
C LEU A 85 13.00 -14.18 -2.78
N GLU A 86 13.28 -13.51 -1.66
CA GLU A 86 13.27 -14.10 -0.31
C GLU A 86 11.85 -14.13 0.27
N LEU A 87 10.95 -13.25 -0.19
CA LEU A 87 9.58 -13.23 0.29
C LEU A 87 8.78 -14.40 -0.31
N PRO A 88 8.04 -15.16 0.51
CA PRO A 88 7.19 -16.23 0.00
C PRO A 88 6.03 -15.64 -0.80
N LEU A 89 5.80 -16.17 -2.01
CA LEU A 89 4.62 -15.83 -2.80
C LEU A 89 3.40 -16.62 -2.34
N VAL A 90 2.25 -15.96 -2.41
CA VAL A 90 0.97 -16.67 -2.44
C VAL A 90 0.78 -17.23 -3.84
N GLY A 91 0.52 -18.54 -3.96
CA GLY A 91 0.26 -19.19 -5.25
C GLY A 91 1.49 -19.60 -6.08
N GLY A 92 2.72 -19.24 -5.67
CA GLY A 92 3.97 -19.80 -6.23
C GLY A 92 4.33 -19.37 -7.67
N GLY A 93 3.88 -18.18 -8.09
CA GLY A 93 4.11 -17.63 -9.43
C GLY A 93 5.42 -16.83 -9.61
N LEU A 94 5.43 -15.91 -10.58
CA LEU A 94 6.50 -14.92 -10.77
C LEU A 94 6.30 -13.74 -9.79
N HIS A 95 7.39 -13.17 -9.27
CA HIS A 95 7.29 -11.96 -8.45
C HIS A 95 6.93 -10.76 -9.33
N ASP A 96 5.83 -10.06 -9.02
CA ASP A 96 5.31 -8.94 -9.81
C ASP A 96 6.36 -7.86 -10.05
N TRP A 97 7.04 -7.43 -8.99
CA TRP A 97 8.05 -6.37 -9.08
C TRP A 97 9.31 -6.82 -9.81
N THR A 98 9.65 -8.11 -9.78
CA THR A 98 10.74 -8.66 -10.58
C THR A 98 10.43 -8.54 -12.06
N TYR A 99 9.22 -8.97 -12.46
CA TYR A 99 8.74 -8.83 -13.82
C TYR A 99 8.67 -7.36 -14.24
N MET A 100 7.93 -6.53 -13.48
CA MET A 100 7.70 -5.13 -13.83
C MET A 100 9.00 -4.32 -13.90
N PHE A 101 9.92 -4.48 -12.93
CA PHE A 101 11.19 -3.78 -13.00
C PHE A 101 12.14 -4.32 -14.07
N GLY A 102 12.01 -5.61 -14.43
CA GLY A 102 12.68 -6.21 -15.58
C GLY A 102 12.25 -5.55 -16.88
N GLU A 103 10.94 -5.51 -17.14
CA GLU A 103 10.35 -4.86 -18.32
C GLU A 103 10.69 -3.37 -18.40
N LEU A 104 10.70 -2.68 -17.26
CA LEU A 104 11.08 -1.26 -17.20
C LEU A 104 12.59 -1.01 -17.27
N GLY A 105 13.43 -2.05 -17.25
CA GLY A 105 14.89 -1.92 -17.27
C GLY A 105 15.49 -1.27 -16.02
N VAL A 106 14.78 -1.31 -14.88
CA VAL A 106 15.19 -0.66 -13.61
C VAL A 106 15.38 -1.63 -12.46
N ILE A 107 15.42 -2.94 -12.72
CA ILE A 107 15.52 -3.99 -11.69
C ILE A 107 16.71 -3.80 -10.74
N THR A 108 17.84 -3.28 -11.21
CA THR A 108 19.02 -2.98 -10.36
C THR A 108 18.80 -1.82 -9.38
N LYS A 109 17.73 -1.04 -9.55
CA LYS A 109 17.32 0.05 -8.66
C LYS A 109 16.21 -0.35 -7.69
N CYS A 110 15.80 -1.62 -7.67
CA CYS A 110 14.66 -2.10 -6.88
C CYS A 110 14.75 -1.72 -5.40
N GLU A 111 15.94 -1.81 -4.79
CA GLU A 111 16.13 -1.42 -3.39
C GLU A 111 15.91 0.08 -3.15
N LYS A 112 16.41 0.93 -4.07
CA LYS A 112 16.26 2.39 -3.96
C LYS A 112 14.79 2.80 -4.13
N ILE A 113 14.11 2.24 -5.13
CA ILE A 113 12.69 2.50 -5.40
C ILE A 113 11.85 2.01 -4.22
N GLY A 114 12.08 0.78 -3.76
CA GLY A 114 11.34 0.22 -2.64
C GLY A 114 11.57 0.96 -1.32
N ASN A 115 12.79 1.46 -1.06
CA ASN A 115 13.05 2.35 0.07
C ASN A 115 12.27 3.67 -0.06
N PHE A 116 12.28 4.31 -1.24
CA PHE A 116 11.51 5.53 -1.46
C PHE A 116 10.01 5.31 -1.23
N THR A 117 9.45 4.24 -1.80
CA THR A 117 8.04 3.86 -1.60
C THR A 117 7.72 3.63 -0.14
N TYR A 118 8.59 2.91 0.59
CA TYR A 118 8.44 2.69 2.02
C TYR A 118 8.45 4.02 2.81
N PHE A 119 9.42 4.90 2.55
CA PHE A 119 9.50 6.19 3.22
C PHE A 119 8.28 7.08 2.93
N LEU A 120 7.75 7.02 1.72
CA LEU A 120 6.53 7.72 1.35
C LEU A 120 5.34 7.23 2.18
N GLY A 121 5.17 5.91 2.31
CA GLY A 121 4.15 5.31 3.17
C GLY A 121 4.24 5.78 4.62
N PHE A 122 5.46 5.75 5.16
CA PHE A 122 5.72 6.21 6.51
C PHE A 122 5.36 7.69 6.70
N ALA A 123 5.73 8.56 5.75
CA ALA A 123 5.39 9.97 5.78
C ALA A 123 3.86 10.21 5.73
N ILE A 124 3.14 9.45 4.90
CA ILE A 124 1.66 9.49 4.82
C ILE A 124 1.05 9.13 6.17
N MET A 125 1.52 8.06 6.80
CA MET A 125 1.02 7.63 8.12
C MET A 125 1.30 8.67 9.20
N LEU A 126 2.51 9.25 9.23
CA LEU A 126 2.84 10.31 10.18
C LEU A 126 1.94 11.54 10.04
N TYR A 127 1.69 11.97 8.80
CA TYR A 127 0.78 13.06 8.52
C TYR A 127 -0.64 12.76 9.02
N ALA A 128 -1.17 11.57 8.72
CA ALA A 128 -2.50 11.17 9.14
C ALA A 128 -2.63 11.10 10.68
N LEU A 129 -1.62 10.55 11.37
CA LEU A 129 -1.59 10.48 12.84
C LEU A 129 -1.49 11.87 13.48
N PHE A 130 -0.71 12.78 12.88
CA PHE A 130 -0.66 14.17 13.31
C PHE A 130 -2.03 14.84 13.20
N GLU A 131 -2.72 14.70 12.07
CA GLU A 131 -4.06 15.27 11.84
C GLU A 131 -5.11 14.73 12.82
N ILE A 132 -5.09 13.42 13.09
CA ILE A 132 -5.96 12.78 14.10
C ILE A 132 -5.72 13.42 15.46
N THR A 133 -4.45 13.45 15.90
CA THR A 133 -4.07 13.95 17.23
C THR A 133 -4.41 15.43 17.39
N TYR A 134 -4.08 16.24 16.37
CA TYR A 134 -4.37 17.67 16.35
C TYR A 134 -5.87 17.96 16.40
N THR A 135 -6.68 17.20 15.66
CA THR A 135 -8.13 17.35 15.63
C THR A 135 -8.76 16.98 16.98
N LEU A 136 -8.31 15.88 17.60
CA LEU A 136 -8.79 15.48 18.93
C LEU A 136 -8.40 16.50 20.01
N TYR A 137 -7.17 17.01 19.97
CA TYR A 137 -6.72 18.08 20.86
C TYR A 137 -7.60 19.34 20.77
N ARG A 138 -7.90 19.80 19.54
CA ARG A 138 -8.77 20.98 19.34
C ARG A 138 -10.20 20.75 19.83
N ARG A 139 -10.75 19.55 19.63
CA ARG A 139 -12.11 19.21 20.09
C ARG A 139 -12.20 19.23 21.62
N ASN A 140 -11.20 18.69 22.31
CA ASN A 140 -11.17 18.72 23.78
C ASN A 140 -11.10 20.15 24.30
N LYS A 141 -10.21 20.98 23.75
CA LYS A 141 -10.07 22.39 24.16
C LYS A 141 -11.32 23.24 23.89
N ALA A 142 -12.13 22.89 22.89
CA ALA A 142 -13.37 23.61 22.57
C ALA A 142 -14.58 23.12 23.39
N GLY A 143 -14.45 21.98 24.09
CA GLY A 143 -15.48 21.43 24.97
C GLY A 143 -15.35 21.85 26.44
N ASP A 144 -14.21 22.46 26.81
CA ASP A 144 -13.97 23.17 28.08
C ASP A 144 -14.36 24.65 27.96
#